data_AF-A0A7V7NSH8-F1
#
_entry.id   AF-A0A7V7NSH8-F1
#
_cell.length_a   1.000
_cell.length_b   1.000
_cell.length_c   1.000
_cell.angle_alpha   90.00
_cell.angle_beta   90.00
_cell.angle_gamma   90.00
#
_symmetry.space_group_name_H-M   'P 1'
#
loop_
_entity.id
_entity.type
_entity.pdbx_description
1 polymer ?
#
loop_
_entity_poly.entity_id
_entity_poly.type
_entity_poly.pdbx_seq_one_letter_code
_entity_poly.pdbx_strand_id
1 'polypeptide(L)'
;MKWMMTGLLSVLVCLPAMAQPWHKSPKLEALVTKLNATYESDDLHYLDIKMMKQVDNLSYFIRYLDKPGTPEHAQLKAFLWGMQSAHIGSINQQIQTNVVPWFCPPGGSLSTVSHNAKNPTEFIENIIWGALERDVETNPDSFSAYNGAASFAPVTGFILYGLQTKYPCYDKVPPSHQLVGFNY
;
A
#
# COMPACT_ATOMS: atom_id res chain seq x y z
N MET A 1 -47.18 44.14 1.04
CA MET A 1 -45.77 43.74 0.79
C MET A 1 -45.38 42.65 1.77
N LYS A 2 -44.51 41.71 1.33
CA LYS A 2 -44.00 40.48 1.98
C LYS A 2 -44.91 39.26 1.73
N TRP A 3 -44.85 38.56 0.59
CA TRP A 3 -43.77 37.68 0.08
C TRP A 3 -43.21 36.74 1.15
N MET A 4 -43.88 35.60 1.34
CA MET A 4 -43.33 34.43 2.03
C MET A 4 -42.47 33.66 1.03
N MET A 5 -41.16 33.87 1.10
CA MET A 5 -40.18 33.02 0.43
C MET A 5 -40.07 31.71 1.19
N THR A 6 -40.63 30.65 0.63
CA THR A 6 -40.43 29.27 1.05
C THR A 6 -38.95 28.93 0.79
N GLY A 7 -38.13 29.00 1.84
CA GLY A 7 -36.71 28.66 1.76
C GLY A 7 -36.54 27.18 1.46
N LEU A 8 -36.02 26.86 0.28
CA LEU A 8 -35.39 25.57 0.00
C LEU A 8 -34.24 25.39 1.02
N LEU A 9 -34.43 24.51 2.00
CA LEU A 9 -33.30 23.95 2.73
C LEU A 9 -32.51 23.07 1.75
N SER A 10 -31.53 23.67 1.09
CA SER A 10 -30.43 22.92 0.48
C SER A 10 -29.67 22.25 1.62
N VAL A 11 -30.05 21.02 1.93
CA VAL A 11 -29.23 20.10 2.71
C VAL A 11 -28.00 19.83 1.86
N LEU A 12 -26.93 20.60 2.09
CA LEU A 12 -25.58 20.17 1.73
C LEU A 12 -25.36 18.88 2.53
N VAL A 13 -25.63 17.75 1.88
CA VAL A 13 -25.12 16.47 2.34
C VAL A 13 -23.60 16.60 2.19
N CYS A 14 -22.94 16.97 3.29
CA CYS A 14 -21.53 16.69 3.46
C CYS A 14 -21.39 15.17 3.39
N LEU A 15 -21.26 14.65 2.18
CA LEU A 15 -20.70 13.32 1.97
C LEU A 15 -19.40 13.34 2.77
N PRO A 16 -19.22 12.42 3.75
CA PRO A 16 -17.94 12.32 4.44
C PRO A 16 -16.90 12.18 3.34
N ALA A 17 -15.89 13.05 3.33
CA ALA A 17 -14.82 13.04 2.34
C ALA A 17 -14.41 11.59 2.13
N MET A 18 -14.90 11.01 1.03
CA MET A 18 -14.63 9.62 0.72
C MET A 18 -13.13 9.61 0.50
N ALA A 19 -12.42 8.80 1.29
CA ALA A 19 -11.08 8.36 0.98
C ALA A 19 -11.01 8.15 -0.54
N GLN A 20 -10.26 9.00 -1.22
CA GLN A 20 -10.14 8.90 -2.67
C GLN A 20 -9.41 7.56 -2.92
N PRO A 21 -9.96 6.65 -3.73
CA PRO A 21 -9.21 5.50 -4.20
C PRO A 21 -7.84 5.96 -4.68
N TRP A 22 -6.77 5.23 -4.36
CA TRP A 22 -5.44 5.58 -4.85
C TRP A 22 -5.50 5.78 -6.37
N HIS A 23 -5.10 6.97 -6.82
CA HIS A 23 -5.12 7.32 -8.24
C HIS A 23 -3.86 6.77 -8.89
N LYS A 24 -3.93 5.51 -9.34
CA LYS A 24 -2.81 4.83 -10.00
C LYS A 24 -2.44 5.60 -11.28
N SER A 25 -1.14 5.78 -11.53
CA SER A 25 -0.72 6.32 -12.82
C SER A 25 -1.04 5.33 -13.96
N PRO A 26 -1.05 5.78 -15.23
CA PRO A 26 -1.17 4.87 -16.37
C PRO A 26 -0.12 3.75 -16.38
N LYS A 27 1.09 4.01 -15.85
CA LYS A 27 2.15 2.99 -15.75
C LYS A 27 1.81 1.95 -14.69
N LEU A 28 1.34 2.39 -13.53
CA LEU A 28 0.93 1.48 -12.47
C LEU A 28 -0.31 0.67 -12.87
N GLU A 29 -1.29 1.26 -13.57
CA GLU A 29 -2.43 0.53 -14.13
C GLU A 29 -1.99 -0.53 -15.16
N ALA A 30 -1.05 -0.19 -16.05
CA ALA A 30 -0.49 -1.14 -17.00
C ALA A 30 0.23 -2.29 -16.29
N LEU A 31 0.99 -2.00 -15.23
CA LEU A 31 1.62 -3.02 -14.40
C LEU A 31 0.57 -3.94 -13.74
N VAL A 32 -0.43 -3.39 -13.07
CA VAL A 32 -1.50 -4.18 -12.43
C VAL A 32 -2.23 -5.06 -13.43
N THR A 33 -2.50 -4.54 -14.63
CA THR A 33 -3.10 -5.31 -15.73
C THR A 33 -2.22 -6.48 -16.14
N LYS A 34 -0.92 -6.23 -16.34
CA LYS A 34 0.06 -7.28 -16.68
C LYS A 34 0.12 -8.35 -15.59
N LEU A 35 0.20 -7.93 -14.32
CA LEU A 35 0.26 -8.84 -13.17
C LEU A 35 -0.99 -9.73 -13.09
N ASN A 36 -2.19 -9.16 -13.24
CA ASN A 36 -3.43 -9.94 -13.26
C ASN A 36 -3.43 -10.98 -14.38
N ALA A 37 -3.02 -10.59 -15.60
CA ALA A 37 -2.89 -11.54 -16.71
C ALA A 37 -1.88 -12.67 -16.41
N THR A 38 -0.75 -12.36 -15.76
CA THR A 38 0.20 -13.37 -15.29
C THR A 38 -0.43 -14.34 -14.30
N TYR A 39 -1.20 -13.84 -13.33
CA TYR A 39 -1.83 -14.68 -12.30
C TYR A 39 -3.00 -15.54 -12.81
N GLU A 40 -3.52 -15.24 -13.99
CA GLU A 40 -4.58 -16.01 -14.66
C GLU A 40 -4.02 -17.02 -15.68
N SER A 41 -2.69 -17.08 -15.85
CA SER A 41 -2.05 -18.01 -16.78
C SER A 41 -2.13 -19.46 -16.29
N ASP A 42 -2.43 -20.38 -17.22
CA ASP A 42 -2.38 -21.82 -16.98
C ASP A 42 -0.94 -22.38 -16.94
N ASP A 43 0.05 -21.60 -17.37
CA ASP A 43 1.46 -22.00 -17.52
C ASP A 43 2.33 -21.62 -16.31
N LEU A 44 1.71 -21.35 -15.15
CA LEU A 44 2.42 -20.96 -13.94
C LEU A 44 3.25 -22.12 -13.37
N HIS A 45 4.47 -21.80 -12.93
CA HIS A 45 5.31 -22.77 -12.25
C HIS A 45 4.69 -23.12 -10.88
N TYR A 46 4.90 -24.35 -10.40
CA TYR A 46 4.26 -24.83 -9.17
C TYR A 46 4.58 -23.96 -7.93
N LEU A 47 5.77 -23.35 -7.91
CA LEU A 47 6.16 -22.41 -6.85
C LEU A 47 5.34 -21.13 -6.90
N ASP A 48 5.08 -20.58 -8.08
CA ASP A 48 4.30 -19.36 -8.25
C ASP A 48 2.87 -19.58 -7.75
N ILE A 49 2.27 -20.72 -8.09
CA ILE A 49 0.95 -21.15 -7.59
C ILE A 49 0.95 -21.23 -6.05
N LYS A 50 2.04 -21.72 -5.45
CA LYS A 50 2.17 -21.80 -3.99
C LYS A 50 2.30 -20.40 -3.37
N MET A 51 3.10 -19.51 -3.97
CA MET A 51 3.30 -18.13 -3.53
C MET A 51 2.01 -17.32 -3.62
N MET A 52 1.22 -17.54 -4.67
CA MET A 52 -0.08 -16.90 -4.86
C MET A 52 -1.13 -17.19 -3.78
N LYS A 53 -0.93 -18.23 -2.97
CA LYS A 53 -1.80 -18.57 -1.84
C LYS A 53 -1.37 -17.90 -0.53
N GLN A 54 -0.20 -17.27 -0.49
CA GLN A 54 0.33 -16.66 0.72
C GLN A 54 -0.17 -15.21 0.84
N VAL A 55 -0.76 -14.86 1.98
CA VAL A 55 -1.39 -13.54 2.20
C VAL A 55 -0.40 -12.38 2.09
N ASP A 56 0.88 -12.64 2.36
CA ASP A 56 1.96 -11.67 2.33
C ASP A 56 2.57 -11.49 0.93
N ASN A 57 2.05 -12.15 -0.11
CA ASN A 57 2.56 -12.04 -1.48
C ASN A 57 1.84 -10.96 -2.29
N LEU A 58 2.57 -10.30 -3.19
CA LEU A 58 2.04 -9.26 -4.07
C LEU A 58 0.84 -9.74 -4.88
N SER A 59 0.92 -10.96 -5.41
CA SER A 59 -0.20 -11.57 -6.12
C SER A 59 -1.47 -11.67 -5.27
N TYR A 60 -1.35 -11.94 -3.97
CA TYR A 60 -2.51 -12.03 -3.08
C TYR A 60 -3.11 -10.64 -2.85
N PHE A 61 -2.25 -9.64 -2.62
CA PHE A 61 -2.67 -8.23 -2.52
C PHE A 61 -3.43 -7.78 -3.78
N ILE A 62 -2.83 -7.94 -4.96
CA ILE A 62 -3.43 -7.52 -6.24
C ILE A 62 -4.76 -8.24 -6.52
N ARG A 63 -4.84 -9.55 -6.24
CA ARG A 63 -6.03 -10.36 -6.59
C ARG A 63 -7.22 -10.16 -5.66
N TYR A 64 -7.00 -9.73 -4.41
CA TYR A 64 -8.02 -9.74 -3.37
C TYR A 64 -8.26 -8.39 -2.67
N LEU A 65 -7.46 -7.35 -2.92
CA LEU A 65 -7.68 -6.03 -2.33
C LEU A 65 -9.07 -5.48 -2.67
N ASP A 66 -9.48 -5.57 -3.93
CA ASP A 66 -10.73 -5.00 -4.43
C ASP A 66 -11.89 -6.02 -4.48
N LYS A 67 -11.84 -7.08 -3.63
CA LYS A 67 -12.86 -8.14 -3.55
C LYS A 67 -13.55 -8.19 -2.18
N PRO A 68 -14.24 -7.12 -1.76
CA PRO A 68 -14.89 -7.09 -0.45
C PRO A 68 -15.89 -8.25 -0.30
N GLY A 69 -15.95 -8.81 0.91
CA GLY A 69 -16.89 -9.89 1.26
C GLY A 69 -16.38 -11.32 1.03
N THR A 70 -15.17 -11.50 0.48
CA THR A 70 -14.56 -12.84 0.38
C THR A 70 -13.70 -13.16 1.62
N PRO A 71 -13.51 -14.46 1.95
CA PRO A 71 -12.58 -14.88 3.00
C PRO A 71 -11.15 -14.38 2.76
N GLU A 72 -10.69 -14.39 1.50
CA GLU A 72 -9.35 -13.95 1.13
C GLU A 72 -9.16 -12.45 1.33
N HIS A 73 -10.18 -11.65 1.00
CA HIS A 73 -10.14 -10.22 1.29
C HIS A 73 -10.08 -9.97 2.80
N ALA A 74 -10.91 -10.65 3.60
CA ALA A 74 -10.85 -10.53 5.06
C ALA A 74 -9.47 -10.91 5.62
N GLN A 75 -8.88 -12.00 5.10
CA GLN A 75 -7.53 -12.44 5.46
C GLN A 75 -6.46 -11.38 5.08
N LEU A 76 -6.54 -10.82 3.88
CA LEU A 76 -5.65 -9.75 3.41
C LEU A 76 -5.76 -8.51 4.31
N LYS A 77 -6.98 -8.06 4.62
CA LYS A 77 -7.19 -6.89 5.49
C LYS A 77 -6.65 -7.12 6.90
N ALA A 78 -6.83 -8.32 7.46
CA ALA A 78 -6.25 -8.67 8.76
C ALA A 78 -4.71 -8.66 8.73
N PHE A 79 -4.11 -9.20 7.68
CA PHE A 79 -2.66 -9.17 7.48
C PHE A 79 -2.13 -7.73 7.36
N LEU A 80 -2.73 -6.92 6.48
CA LEU A 80 -2.36 -5.52 6.27
C LEU A 80 -2.51 -4.71 7.56
N TRP A 81 -3.57 -4.95 8.33
CA TRP A 81 -3.75 -4.33 9.64
C TRP A 81 -2.62 -4.67 10.60
N GLY A 82 -2.26 -5.96 10.72
CA GLY A 82 -1.16 -6.40 11.56
C GLY A 82 0.17 -5.74 11.18
N MET A 83 0.48 -5.68 9.88
CA MET A 83 1.68 -5.01 9.36
C MET A 83 1.68 -3.51 9.70
N GLN A 84 0.55 -2.84 9.47
CA GLN A 84 0.40 -1.43 9.80
C GLN A 84 0.61 -1.16 11.28
N SER A 85 -0.07 -1.91 12.16
CA SER A 85 0.05 -1.75 13.61
C SER A 85 1.47 -2.02 14.10
N ALA A 86 2.14 -3.04 13.56
CA ALA A 86 3.52 -3.38 13.92
C ALA A 86 4.50 -2.26 13.54
N HIS A 87 4.40 -1.72 12.32
CA HIS A 87 5.27 -0.63 11.88
C HIS A 87 4.99 0.67 12.65
N ILE A 88 3.72 1.04 12.86
CA ILE A 88 3.35 2.22 13.65
C ILE A 88 3.81 2.10 15.11
N GLY A 89 3.61 0.93 15.73
CA GLY A 89 4.04 0.70 17.11
C GLY A 89 5.56 0.76 17.25
N SER A 90 6.28 0.05 16.38
CA SER A 90 7.73 0.01 16.39
C SER A 90 8.36 1.39 16.16
N ILE A 91 7.84 2.17 15.19
CA ILE A 91 8.39 3.50 14.90
C ILE A 91 8.16 4.48 16.05
N ASN A 92 6.94 4.50 16.59
CA ASN A 92 6.60 5.41 17.68
C ASN A 92 7.41 5.05 18.94
N GLN A 93 7.65 3.77 19.21
CA GLN A 93 8.52 3.33 20.30
C GLN A 93 9.97 3.80 20.10
N GLN A 94 10.54 3.63 18.90
CA GLN A 94 11.89 4.10 18.60
C GLN A 94 12.01 5.61 18.86
N ILE A 95 11.06 6.41 18.35
CA ILE A 95 11.04 7.86 18.55
C ILE A 95 10.91 8.23 20.03
N GLN A 96 9.99 7.60 20.77
CA GLN A 96 9.80 7.84 22.21
C GLN A 96 11.05 7.51 23.03
N THR A 97 11.83 6.51 22.60
CA THR A 97 13.09 6.11 23.26
C THR A 97 14.32 6.83 22.71
N ASN A 98 14.14 7.85 21.87
CA ASN A 98 15.21 8.63 21.25
C ASN A 98 16.20 7.77 20.42
N VAL A 99 15.72 6.68 19.86
CA VAL A 99 16.44 5.86 18.88
C VAL A 99 16.17 6.41 17.49
N VAL A 100 17.22 6.62 16.69
CA VAL A 100 17.07 7.06 15.30
C VAL A 100 16.33 5.98 14.50
N PRO A 101 15.15 6.27 13.96
CA PRO A 101 14.40 5.27 13.24
C PRO A 101 14.89 5.07 11.81
N TRP A 102 14.49 3.96 11.21
CA TRP A 102 14.83 3.63 9.82
C TRP A 102 13.96 4.34 8.77
N PHE A 103 12.85 4.96 9.18
CA PHE A 103 12.06 5.95 8.42
C PHE A 103 11.52 7.02 9.38
N CYS A 104 11.25 8.23 8.90
CA CYS A 104 10.95 9.40 9.73
C CYS A 104 9.59 10.02 9.36
N PRO A 105 8.50 9.66 10.07
CA PRO A 105 7.19 10.20 9.77
C PRO A 105 7.13 11.72 10.04
N PRO A 106 6.40 12.49 9.21
CA PRO A 106 6.24 13.92 9.41
C PRO A 106 5.55 14.19 10.74
N GLY A 107 6.06 15.16 11.51
CA GLY A 107 5.55 15.46 12.84
C GLY A 107 6.03 14.51 13.94
N GLY A 108 6.97 13.60 13.66
CA GLY A 108 7.65 12.79 14.68
C GLY A 108 6.81 11.65 15.26
N SER A 109 5.69 11.28 14.62
CA SER A 109 4.96 10.04 14.96
C SER A 109 4.04 9.64 13.81
N LEU A 110 3.64 8.37 13.77
CA LEU A 110 2.52 7.92 12.96
C LEU A 110 1.27 7.79 13.85
N SER A 111 0.15 8.34 13.38
CA SER A 111 -1.14 8.20 14.04
C SER A 111 -1.59 6.74 14.00
N THR A 112 -2.03 6.22 15.16
CA THR A 112 -2.73 4.94 15.20
C THR A 112 -4.09 5.08 14.53
N VAL A 113 -4.36 4.24 13.54
CA VAL A 113 -5.71 4.08 13.00
C VAL A 113 -6.46 3.13 13.96
N SER A 114 -7.79 3.24 14.06
CA SER A 114 -8.63 2.28 14.80
C SER A 114 -9.02 1.12 13.88
N HIS A 115 -9.13 -0.11 14.41
CA HIS A 115 -9.59 -1.24 13.61
C HIS A 115 -11.06 -1.06 13.16
N ASN A 116 -11.80 -0.18 13.84
CA ASN A 116 -13.18 0.18 13.54
C ASN A 116 -13.28 1.39 12.58
N ALA A 117 -12.16 1.94 12.14
CA ALA A 117 -12.18 2.99 11.13
C ALA A 117 -12.81 2.46 9.84
N LYS A 118 -13.41 3.35 9.05
CA LYS A 118 -14.07 2.99 7.78
C LYS A 118 -13.11 2.22 6.84
N ASN A 119 -11.85 2.67 6.76
CA ASN A 119 -10.78 2.01 6.02
C ASN A 119 -9.56 1.81 6.94
N PRO A 120 -9.53 0.75 7.77
CA PRO A 120 -8.54 0.64 8.83
C PRO A 120 -7.11 0.42 8.29
N THR A 121 -6.95 -0.06 7.06
CA THR A 121 -5.66 -0.41 6.43
C THR A 121 -5.28 0.50 5.27
N GLU A 122 -5.99 1.62 5.08
CA GLU A 122 -5.75 2.54 3.96
C GLU A 122 -4.32 3.08 3.94
N PHE A 123 -3.74 3.36 5.10
CA PHE A 123 -2.37 3.87 5.18
C PHE A 123 -1.38 2.87 4.57
N ILE A 124 -1.41 1.60 5.00
CA ILE A 124 -0.45 0.60 4.50
C ILE A 124 -0.71 0.22 3.04
N GLU A 125 -1.97 0.24 2.58
CA GLU A 125 -2.31 0.05 1.16
C GLU A 125 -1.70 1.14 0.30
N ASN A 126 -1.81 2.40 0.73
CA ASN A 126 -1.20 3.54 0.05
C ASN A 126 0.33 3.51 0.08
N ILE A 127 0.94 2.90 1.10
CA ILE A 127 2.39 2.64 1.11
C ILE A 127 2.76 1.62 0.02
N ILE A 128 2.04 0.50 -0.08
CA ILE A 128 2.30 -0.53 -1.10
C ILE A 128 2.10 0.06 -2.51
N TRP A 129 1.00 0.77 -2.75
CA TRP A 129 0.75 1.39 -4.04
C TRP A 129 1.80 2.44 -4.40
N GLY A 130 2.18 3.30 -3.46
CA GLY A 130 3.25 4.29 -3.67
C GLY A 130 4.61 3.64 -3.95
N ALA A 131 4.91 2.51 -3.31
CA ALA A 131 6.12 1.74 -3.56
C ALA A 131 6.13 1.13 -4.97
N LEU A 132 5.01 0.55 -5.41
CA LEU A 132 4.86 0.00 -6.77
C LEU A 132 4.95 1.09 -7.84
N GLU A 133 4.31 2.24 -7.60
CA GLU A 133 4.38 3.42 -8.47
C GLU A 133 5.84 3.87 -8.65
N ARG A 134 6.56 4.02 -7.54
CA ARG A 134 7.97 4.41 -7.58
C ARG A 134 8.84 3.37 -8.28
N ASP A 135 8.62 2.08 -7.99
CA ASP A 135 9.41 0.99 -8.58
C ASP A 135 9.23 0.91 -10.10
N VAL A 136 7.99 1.00 -10.61
CA VAL A 136 7.76 0.99 -12.07
C VAL A 136 8.31 2.26 -12.76
N GLU A 137 8.41 3.38 -12.04
CA GLU A 137 9.02 4.60 -12.54
C GLU A 137 10.54 4.53 -12.62
N THR A 138 11.19 3.99 -11.57
CA THR A 138 12.66 3.97 -11.46
C THR A 138 13.29 2.68 -11.97
N ASN A 139 12.50 1.62 -12.15
CA ASN A 139 12.91 0.33 -12.67
C ASN A 139 11.81 -0.31 -13.54
N PRO A 140 11.62 0.15 -14.79
CA PRO A 140 10.54 -0.35 -15.66
C PRO A 140 10.59 -1.86 -15.93
N ASP A 141 11.75 -2.48 -15.76
CA ASP A 141 11.97 -3.91 -16.00
C ASP A 141 11.90 -4.77 -14.73
N SER A 142 11.57 -4.21 -13.56
CA SER A 142 11.56 -4.96 -12.28
C SER A 142 10.69 -6.22 -12.32
N PHE A 143 9.54 -6.13 -13.02
CA PHE A 143 8.56 -7.22 -13.18
C PHE A 143 8.73 -8.05 -14.46
N SER A 144 9.76 -7.81 -15.27
CA SER A 144 10.14 -8.65 -16.42
C SER A 144 11.49 -9.34 -16.18
N ALA A 145 12.36 -8.75 -15.37
CA ALA A 145 13.64 -9.33 -14.98
C ALA A 145 13.46 -10.66 -14.23
N TYR A 146 14.50 -11.51 -14.31
CA TYR A 146 14.55 -12.81 -13.62
C TYR A 146 13.28 -13.65 -13.82
N ASN A 147 12.76 -13.70 -15.05
CA ASN A 147 11.53 -14.40 -15.42
C ASN A 147 10.28 -13.91 -14.65
N GLY A 148 10.23 -12.62 -14.32
CA GLY A 148 9.08 -12.01 -13.67
C GLY A 148 8.94 -12.35 -12.19
N ALA A 149 10.00 -12.84 -11.53
CA ALA A 149 9.97 -13.24 -10.12
C ALA A 149 9.39 -12.18 -9.17
N ALA A 150 9.59 -10.89 -9.44
CA ALA A 150 9.05 -9.79 -8.64
C ALA A 150 7.51 -9.77 -8.60
N SER A 151 6.83 -10.35 -9.60
CA SER A 151 5.37 -10.50 -9.63
C SER A 151 4.86 -11.36 -8.48
N PHE A 152 5.70 -12.26 -7.98
CA PHE A 152 5.41 -13.13 -6.84
C PHE A 152 6.21 -12.72 -5.61
N ALA A 153 6.75 -11.49 -5.53
CA ALA A 153 7.49 -11.08 -4.34
C ALA A 153 6.57 -10.82 -3.14
N PRO A 154 7.06 -10.97 -1.90
CA PRO A 154 6.32 -10.55 -0.71
C PRO A 154 6.06 -9.03 -0.69
N VAL A 155 4.86 -8.61 -0.28
CA VAL A 155 4.51 -7.19 -0.10
C VAL A 155 5.32 -6.50 0.99
N THR A 156 5.91 -7.25 1.91
CA THR A 156 6.78 -6.69 2.96
C THR A 156 7.93 -5.88 2.36
N GLY A 157 8.53 -6.32 1.25
CA GLY A 157 9.58 -5.54 0.57
C GLY A 157 9.06 -4.16 0.13
N PHE A 158 7.91 -4.13 -0.53
CA PHE A 158 7.25 -2.89 -0.97
C PHE A 158 6.80 -2.02 0.21
N ILE A 159 6.36 -2.61 1.32
CA ILE A 159 6.03 -1.87 2.55
C ILE A 159 7.26 -1.15 3.09
N LEU A 160 8.38 -1.86 3.25
CA LEU A 160 9.61 -1.29 3.78
C LEU A 160 10.15 -0.19 2.85
N TYR A 161 10.20 -0.48 1.55
CA TYR A 161 10.65 0.48 0.54
C TYR A 161 9.75 1.72 0.48
N GLY A 162 8.44 1.53 0.49
CA GLY A 162 7.45 2.62 0.51
C GLY A 162 7.55 3.49 1.76
N LEU A 163 7.71 2.90 2.95
CA LEU A 163 7.89 3.66 4.18
C LEU A 163 9.18 4.49 4.14
N GLN A 164 10.30 3.90 3.71
CA GLN A 164 11.58 4.58 3.68
C GLN A 164 11.65 5.69 2.63
N THR A 165 11.01 5.52 1.48
CA THR A 165 11.02 6.52 0.40
C THR A 165 9.96 7.60 0.56
N LYS A 166 8.81 7.28 1.15
CA LYS A 166 7.77 8.27 1.47
C LYS A 166 8.13 9.12 2.68
N TYR A 167 8.84 8.54 3.64
CA TYR A 167 9.22 9.18 4.89
C TYR A 167 10.72 9.02 5.15
N PRO A 168 11.61 9.56 4.29
CA PRO A 168 13.03 9.37 4.47
C PRO A 168 13.54 10.21 5.66
N CYS A 169 14.43 9.63 6.48
CA CYS A 169 15.12 10.36 7.55
C CYS A 169 16.24 11.27 7.04
N TYR A 170 16.62 11.11 5.78
CA TYR A 170 17.73 11.81 5.13
C TYR A 170 17.22 12.40 3.82
N ASP A 171 17.77 13.52 3.36
CA ASP A 171 17.46 14.06 2.03
C ASP A 171 17.68 13.02 0.92
N LYS A 172 18.69 12.17 1.10
CA LYS A 172 18.92 10.97 0.31
C LYS A 172 19.23 9.79 1.23
N VAL A 173 18.50 8.69 1.06
CA VAL A 173 18.73 7.46 1.82
C VAL A 173 20.17 6.96 1.55
N PRO A 174 21.04 6.85 2.56
CA PRO A 174 22.42 6.39 2.37
C PRO A 174 22.45 4.97 1.78
N PRO A 175 23.40 4.64 0.89
CA PRO A 175 23.50 3.30 0.29
C PRO A 175 23.51 2.15 1.30
N SER A 176 24.11 2.36 2.48
CA SER A 176 24.13 1.38 3.57
C SER A 176 22.76 1.07 4.18
N HIS A 177 21.78 1.94 3.98
CA HIS A 177 20.40 1.80 4.48
C HIS A 177 19.40 1.45 3.38
N GLN A 178 19.84 1.41 2.11
CA GLN A 178 18.98 1.09 0.99
C GLN A 178 18.63 -0.40 0.98
N LEU A 179 17.38 -0.70 0.67
CA LEU A 179 16.90 -2.07 0.54
C LEU A 179 17.39 -2.66 -0.78
N VAL A 180 17.94 -3.88 -0.69
CA VAL A 180 18.37 -4.63 -1.86
C VAL A 180 17.16 -4.94 -2.74
N GLY A 181 17.31 -4.75 -4.05
CA GLY A 181 16.27 -5.00 -5.04
C GLY A 181 15.41 -3.78 -5.40
N PHE A 182 15.65 -2.62 -4.80
CA PHE A 182 14.96 -1.37 -5.09
C PHE A 182 15.91 -0.23 -5.50
N ASN A 183 15.41 0.71 -6.30
CA ASN A 183 16.16 1.87 -6.78
C ASN A 183 15.75 3.15 -6.02
N TYR A 184 16.71 3.87 -5.42
CA TYR A 184 16.46 5.04 -4.55
C TYR A 184 16.65 6.40 -5.21
#